data_AF-A0A0B7B1T2-F1
#
_entry.id   AF-A0A0B7B1T2-F1
#
_cell.length_a   1.000
_cell.length_b   1.000
_cell.length_c   1.000
_cell.angle_alpha   90.00
_cell.angle_beta   90.00
_cell.angle_gamma   90.00
#
_symmetry.space_group_name_H-M   'P 1'
#
loop_
_entity.id
_entity.type
_entity.pdbx_description
1 polymer ?
#
loop_
_entity_poly.entity_id
_entity_poly.type
_entity_poly.pdbx_seq_one_letter_code
_entity_poly.pdbx_strand_id
1 'polypeptide(L)'
;MFLYIFRARKTNITFPFMPVIARCHNYVITTKYTYQCVNCKYRIGRHSKSLDTDAKVCGHCLGNFELFMTKELNSSNESCKTPATPRTPNKFALFVKDCYSVVKKREDGLRHGDIMKILSREFADKNKICD
;
A
#
# COMPACT_ATOMS: atom_id res chain seq x y z
N MET A 1 -6.57 6.48 -30.23
CA MET A 1 -5.55 7.49 -29.84
C MET A 1 -5.88 8.92 -30.30
N PHE A 2 -6.40 9.12 -31.51
CA PHE A 2 -6.70 10.46 -32.08
C PHE A 2 -7.74 11.28 -31.30
N LEU A 3 -8.80 10.66 -30.78
CA LEU A 3 -9.88 11.37 -30.06
C LEU A 3 -9.40 12.07 -28.77
N TYR A 4 -8.47 11.47 -28.04
CA TYR A 4 -7.92 12.04 -26.81
C TYR A 4 -7.05 13.27 -27.10
N ILE A 5 -6.32 13.27 -28.22
CA ILE A 5 -5.51 14.40 -28.67
C ILE A 5 -6.41 15.58 -29.02
N PHE A 6 -7.46 15.33 -29.80
CA PHE A 6 -8.43 16.34 -30.17
C PHE A 6 -9.13 16.95 -28.95
N ARG A 7 -9.55 16.11 -28.00
CA ARG A 7 -10.21 16.57 -26.78
C ARG A 7 -9.30 17.45 -25.92
N ALA A 8 -8.08 17.03 -25.62
CA ALA A 8 -7.14 17.84 -24.84
C ALA A 8 -6.88 19.21 -25.50
N ARG A 9 -6.71 19.24 -26.83
CA ARG A 9 -6.56 20.49 -27.60
C ARG A 9 -7.79 21.38 -27.51
N LYS A 10 -8.99 20.84 -27.73
CA LYS A 10 -10.24 21.60 -27.63
C LYS A 10 -10.39 22.22 -26.25
N THR A 11 -10.15 21.46 -25.18
CA THR A 11 -10.27 21.94 -23.81
C THR A 11 -9.27 23.05 -23.50
N ASN A 12 -8.01 22.94 -23.94
CA ASN A 12 -7.01 23.99 -23.75
C ASN A 12 -7.36 25.29 -24.52
N ILE A 13 -8.05 25.20 -25.66
CA ILE A 13 -8.53 26.38 -26.41
C ILE A 13 -9.74 27.00 -25.70
N THR A 14 -10.68 26.18 -25.21
CA THR A 14 -11.90 26.66 -24.55
C THR A 14 -11.63 27.25 -23.17
N PHE A 15 -10.62 26.74 -22.44
CA PHE A 15 -10.31 27.15 -21.07
C PHE A 15 -8.84 27.57 -20.92
N PRO A 16 -8.44 28.74 -21.45
CA PRO A 16 -7.04 29.18 -21.44
C PRO A 16 -6.52 29.60 -20.06
N PHE A 17 -7.41 29.81 -19.09
CA PHE A 17 -7.07 30.17 -17.71
C PHE A 17 -6.72 28.95 -16.83
N MET A 18 -7.02 27.74 -17.29
CA MET A 18 -6.68 26.50 -16.59
C MET A 18 -5.26 26.05 -16.97
N PRO A 19 -4.52 25.37 -16.09
CA PRO A 19 -3.23 24.78 -16.47
C PRO A 19 -3.37 23.88 -17.69
N VAL A 20 -2.37 23.91 -18.57
CA VAL A 20 -2.37 23.17 -19.83
C VAL A 20 -2.58 21.68 -19.55
N ILE A 21 -3.66 21.13 -20.11
CA ILE A 21 -3.98 19.70 -19.97
C ILE A 21 -3.03 18.92 -20.88
N ALA A 22 -2.05 18.29 -20.26
CA ALA A 22 -1.12 17.38 -20.92
C ALA A 22 -1.72 15.98 -21.06
N ARG A 23 -1.28 15.26 -22.10
CA ARG A 23 -1.71 13.88 -22.37
C ARG A 23 -0.92 12.83 -21.61
N CYS A 24 0.29 13.18 -21.23
CA CYS A 24 1.18 12.33 -20.47
C CYS A 24 1.26 12.88 -19.05
N HIS A 25 1.31 11.98 -18.07
CA HIS A 25 1.57 12.36 -16.69
C HIS A 25 3.01 12.85 -16.54
N ASN A 26 3.19 13.94 -15.79
CA ASN A 26 4.51 14.49 -15.47
C ASN A 26 5.02 14.06 -14.08
N TYR A 27 4.30 13.18 -13.37
CA TYR A 27 4.73 12.68 -12.07
C TYR A 27 5.53 11.39 -12.23
N VAL A 28 6.53 11.24 -11.36
CA VAL A 28 7.32 10.00 -11.25
C VAL A 28 6.52 8.98 -10.44
N ILE A 29 6.18 7.85 -11.06
CA ILE A 29 5.45 6.77 -10.40
C ILE A 29 6.42 5.94 -9.57
N THR A 30 6.35 6.08 -8.25
CA THR A 30 7.07 5.21 -7.33
C THR A 30 6.35 3.87 -7.20
N THR A 31 7.00 2.77 -7.57
CA THR A 31 6.45 1.42 -7.50
C THR A 31 7.15 0.60 -6.42
N LYS A 32 6.45 -0.36 -5.82
CA LYS A 32 7.01 -1.20 -4.73
C LYS A 32 7.92 -2.30 -5.26
N TYR A 33 7.57 -2.87 -6.41
CA TYR A 33 8.26 -4.00 -7.02
C TYR A 33 8.88 -3.56 -8.34
N THR A 34 10.15 -3.88 -8.55
CA THR A 34 10.85 -3.63 -9.80
C THR A 34 11.31 -4.96 -10.37
N TYR A 35 10.95 -5.24 -11.62
CA TYR A 35 11.44 -6.40 -12.36
C TYR A 35 12.60 -5.96 -13.25
N GLN A 36 13.76 -6.57 -13.10
CA GLN A 36 14.96 -6.25 -13.88
C GLN A 36 15.35 -7.43 -14.73
N CYS A 37 15.58 -7.19 -16.03
CA CYS A 37 16.07 -8.24 -16.91
C CYS A 37 17.52 -8.56 -16.59
N VAL A 38 17.84 -9.85 -16.50
CA VAL A 38 19.19 -10.33 -16.19
C VAL A 38 20.20 -9.94 -17.27
N ASN A 39 19.80 -10.00 -18.55
CA ASN A 39 20.71 -9.79 -19.67
C ASN A 39 20.92 -8.30 -19.99
N CYS A 40 19.83 -7.57 -20.29
CA CYS A 40 19.92 -6.17 -20.75
C CYS A 40 19.72 -5.13 -19.65
N LYS A 41 19.48 -5.56 -18.40
CA LYS A 41 19.23 -4.68 -17.24
C LYS A 41 18.03 -3.74 -17.40
N TYR A 42 17.13 -4.00 -18.35
CA TYR A 42 15.88 -3.25 -18.50
C TYR A 42 15.00 -3.43 -17.26
N ARG A 43 14.42 -2.34 -16.75
CA ARG A 43 13.65 -2.32 -15.49
C ARG A 43 12.20 -1.94 -15.73
N ILE A 44 11.28 -2.67 -15.07
CA ILE A 44 9.84 -2.44 -15.12
C ILE A 44 9.30 -2.31 -13.69
N GLY A 45 8.70 -1.17 -13.37
CA GLY A 45 8.03 -0.95 -12.08
C GLY A 45 6.59 -1.49 -12.05
N ARG A 46 6.19 -2.13 -10.95
CA ARG A 46 4.82 -2.62 -10.68
C ARG A 46 4.40 -2.38 -9.23
N HIS A 47 3.10 -2.09 -9.02
CA HIS A 47 2.55 -1.91 -7.67
C HIS A 47 2.29 -3.23 -6.93
N SER A 48 2.06 -4.32 -7.67
CA SER A 48 1.84 -5.68 -7.17
C SER A 48 2.86 -6.66 -7.78
N LYS A 49 3.01 -7.84 -7.15
CA LYS A 49 3.80 -8.96 -7.68
C LYS A 49 2.97 -9.72 -8.73
N SER A 50 2.62 -9.06 -9.82
CA SER A 50 1.71 -9.60 -10.84
C SER A 50 2.40 -10.07 -12.12
N LEU A 51 3.73 -9.95 -12.21
CA LEU A 51 4.47 -10.44 -13.35
C LEU A 51 5.07 -11.80 -12.99
N ASP A 52 4.58 -12.83 -13.68
CA ASP A 52 5.14 -14.18 -13.62
C ASP A 52 6.41 -14.22 -14.47
N THR A 53 7.56 -14.38 -13.81
CA THR A 53 8.89 -14.34 -14.43
C THR A 53 9.16 -15.53 -15.36
N ASP A 54 8.48 -16.65 -15.15
CA ASP A 54 8.64 -17.87 -15.96
C ASP A 54 7.83 -17.81 -17.26
N ALA A 55 6.69 -17.12 -17.24
CA ALA A 55 5.80 -17.00 -18.40
C ALA A 55 6.10 -15.78 -19.26
N LYS A 56 6.79 -14.76 -18.71
CA LYS A 56 7.02 -13.47 -19.37
C LYS A 56 8.51 -13.19 -19.50
N VAL A 57 8.93 -12.90 -20.73
CA VAL A 57 10.31 -12.56 -21.07
C VAL A 57 10.45 -11.08 -21.40
N CYS A 58 11.69 -10.59 -21.39
CA CYS A 58 12.02 -9.22 -21.72
C CYS A 58 11.69 -8.89 -23.18
N GLY A 59 10.92 -7.82 -23.42
CA GLY A 59 10.58 -7.38 -24.79
C GLY A 59 11.77 -6.84 -25.60
N HIS A 60 12.93 -6.60 -24.99
CA HIS A 60 14.12 -6.08 -25.67
C HIS A 60 15.11 -7.18 -26.08
N CYS A 61 15.34 -8.15 -25.21
CA CYS A 61 16.37 -9.18 -25.40
C CYS A 61 15.89 -10.61 -25.20
N LEU A 62 14.58 -10.80 -24.92
CA LEU A 62 13.95 -12.09 -24.63
C LEU A 62 14.54 -12.85 -23.43
N GLY A 63 15.35 -12.19 -22.60
CA GLY A 63 15.88 -12.75 -21.36
C GLY A 63 14.85 -12.75 -20.22
N ASN A 64 15.19 -13.48 -19.15
CA ASN A 64 14.34 -13.61 -17.98
C ASN A 64 14.39 -12.36 -17.09
N PHE A 65 13.37 -12.22 -16.24
CA PHE A 65 13.27 -11.15 -15.25
C PHE A 65 13.57 -11.67 -13.84
N GLU A 66 14.28 -10.86 -13.07
CA GLU A 66 14.43 -11.01 -11.63
C GLU A 66 13.62 -9.95 -10.90
N LEU A 67 12.99 -10.33 -9.79
CA LEU A 67 12.16 -9.45 -8.97
C LEU A 67 12.99 -8.83 -7.83
N PHE A 68 12.92 -7.51 -7.73
CA PHE A 68 13.53 -6.72 -6.66
C PHE A 68 12.47 -5.87 -5.95
N MET A 69 12.66 -5.60 -4.65
CA MET A 69 11.94 -4.51 -4.02
C MET A 69 12.62 -3.18 -4.35
N THR A 70 11.86 -2.19 -4.80
CA THR A 70 12.41 -0.88 -5.21
C THR A 70 13.20 -0.18 -4.10
N LYS A 71 12.85 -0.44 -2.82
CA LYS A 71 13.58 0.07 -1.65
C LYS A 71 15.02 -0.48 -1.58
N GLU A 72 15.23 -1.71 -2.03
CA GLU A 72 16.53 -2.38 -1.99
C GLU A 72 17.44 -1.85 -3.11
N LEU A 73 16.88 -1.60 -4.31
CA LEU A 73 17.61 -1.05 -5.45
C LEU A 73 18.07 0.40 -5.28
N ASN A 74 17.34 1.21 -4.51
CA ASN A 74 17.70 2.61 -4.27
C ASN A 74 18.59 2.80 -3.03
N SER A 75 18.93 1.73 -2.31
CA SER A 75 19.72 1.83 -1.07
C SER A 75 21.21 2.09 -1.28
N SER A 76 21.69 2.23 -2.52
CA SER A 76 23.06 2.67 -2.80
C SER A 76 23.25 4.19 -2.74
N ASN A 77 22.19 5.00 -2.71
CA ASN A 77 22.28 6.45 -2.48
C ASN A 77 20.99 6.93 -1.77
N GLU A 78 21.15 7.31 -0.50
CA GLU A 78 20.19 8.07 0.30
C GLU A 78 18.83 7.40 0.59
N SER A 79 18.85 6.55 1.62
CA SER A 79 17.63 6.02 2.20
C SER A 79 16.89 7.11 2.99
N CYS A 80 15.92 7.78 2.38
CA CYS A 80 14.81 8.33 3.15
C CYS A 80 13.89 7.17 3.55
N LYS A 81 14.34 6.41 4.56
CA LYS A 81 13.46 5.50 5.30
C LYS A 81 12.44 6.42 5.97
N THR A 82 11.22 6.51 5.46
CA THR A 82 10.13 6.86 6.35
C THR A 82 10.09 5.75 7.40
N PRO A 83 10.42 6.03 8.68
CA PRO A 83 10.32 5.00 9.70
C PRO A 83 8.86 4.59 9.70
N ALA A 84 8.60 3.28 9.59
CA ALA A 84 7.34 2.76 10.07
C ALA A 84 7.32 3.14 11.55
N THR A 85 6.63 4.24 11.88
CA THR A 85 6.47 4.66 13.26
C THR A 85 5.93 3.45 14.01
N PRO A 86 6.60 3.00 15.08
CA PRO A 86 6.03 1.95 15.91
C PRO A 86 4.68 2.48 16.38
N ARG A 87 3.60 1.92 15.83
CA ARG A 87 2.25 2.34 16.20
C ARG A 87 2.11 1.93 17.65
N THR A 88 2.22 2.91 18.54
CA THR A 88 1.89 2.71 19.95
C THR A 88 0.47 2.15 19.98
N PRO A 89 0.27 0.94 20.53
CA PRO A 89 -1.05 0.30 20.52
C PRO A 89 -2.05 1.22 21.22
N ASN A 90 -3.22 1.39 20.62
CA ASN A 90 -4.32 2.16 21.21
C ASN A 90 -4.65 1.61 22.60
N LYS A 91 -5.12 2.46 23.53
CA LYS A 91 -5.52 2.09 24.90
C LYS A 91 -6.47 0.88 24.92
N PHE A 92 -7.40 0.82 23.96
CA PHE A 92 -8.30 -0.33 23.80
C PHE A 92 -7.56 -1.61 23.37
N ALA A 93 -6.56 -1.51 22.50
CA ALA A 93 -5.79 -2.67 22.05
C ALA A 93 -4.95 -3.28 23.19
N LEU A 94 -4.42 -2.44 24.09
CA LEU A 94 -3.77 -2.90 25.32
C LEU A 94 -4.79 -3.58 26.23
N PHE A 95 -5.95 -2.96 26.46
CA PHE A 95 -7.02 -3.53 27.27
C PHE A 95 -7.49 -4.91 26.78
N VAL A 96 -7.72 -5.06 25.48
CA VAL A 96 -8.09 -6.35 24.88
C VAL A 96 -6.98 -7.38 25.09
N LYS A 97 -5.71 -7.00 24.94
CA LYS A 97 -4.57 -7.91 25.15
C LYS A 97 -4.55 -8.48 26.57
N ASP A 98 -4.83 -7.63 27.56
CA ASP A 98 -4.75 -8.01 28.97
C ASP A 98 -5.99 -8.81 29.42
N CYS A 99 -7.19 -8.43 28.97
CA CYS A 99 -8.45 -9.03 29.45
C CYS A 99 -8.94 -10.23 28.61
N TYR A 100 -8.47 -10.43 27.38
CA TYR A 100 -8.99 -11.48 26.49
C TYR A 100 -8.84 -12.90 27.05
N SER A 101 -7.68 -13.21 27.63
CA SER A 101 -7.42 -14.55 28.20
C SER A 101 -8.32 -14.88 29.39
N VAL A 102 -8.74 -13.86 30.15
CA VAL A 102 -9.62 -14.00 31.32
C VAL A 102 -11.04 -14.27 30.88
N VAL A 103 -11.57 -13.49 29.93
CA VAL A 103 -12.94 -13.68 29.41
C VAL A 103 -13.06 -15.03 28.69
N LYS A 104 -12.03 -15.40 27.91
CA LYS A 104 -12.01 -16.70 27.21
C LYS A 104 -12.08 -17.90 28.17
N LYS A 105 -11.51 -17.80 29.38
CA LYS A 105 -11.56 -18.85 30.41
C LYS A 105 -12.83 -18.82 31.25
N ARG A 106 -13.46 -17.66 31.41
CA ARG A 106 -14.73 -17.52 32.16
C ARG A 106 -15.90 -18.08 31.37
N GLU A 107 -15.88 -17.89 30.05
CA GLU A 107 -16.93 -18.32 29.14
C GLU A 107 -16.33 -19.26 28.09
N ASP A 108 -16.05 -20.50 28.53
CA ASP A 108 -15.59 -21.56 27.64
C ASP A 108 -16.66 -21.85 26.58
N GLY A 109 -16.29 -21.64 25.30
CA GLY A 109 -17.14 -21.95 24.14
C GLY A 109 -17.62 -20.75 23.32
N LEU A 110 -17.38 -19.51 23.75
CA LEU A 110 -17.74 -18.34 22.96
C LEU A 110 -16.85 -18.14 21.73
N ARG A 111 -17.46 -17.69 20.64
CA ARG A 111 -16.73 -17.28 19.43
C ARG A 111 -15.97 -15.99 19.72
N HIS A 112 -14.84 -15.80 19.06
CA HIS A 112 -14.01 -14.60 19.18
C HIS A 112 -14.81 -13.28 19.06
N GLY A 113 -15.79 -13.24 18.16
CA GLY A 113 -16.63 -12.06 17.96
C GLY A 113 -17.50 -11.70 19.17
N ASP A 114 -17.94 -12.69 19.96
CA ASP A 114 -18.75 -12.45 21.15
C ASP A 114 -17.89 -11.99 22.33
N ILE A 115 -16.68 -12.56 22.45
CA ILE A 115 -15.66 -12.09 23.39
C ILE A 115 -15.31 -10.62 23.13
N MET A 116 -15.16 -10.22 21.86
CA MET A 116 -14.88 -8.82 21.49
C MET A 116 -16.04 -7.88 21.85
N LYS A 117 -17.30 -8.31 21.74
CA LYS A 117 -18.46 -7.50 22.16
C LYS A 117 -18.50 -7.29 23.67
N ILE A 118 -18.12 -8.30 24.46
CA ILE A 118 -18.07 -8.21 25.92
C ILE A 118 -16.97 -7.24 26.34
N LEU A 119 -15.75 -7.43 25.82
CA LEU A 119 -14.62 -6.53 26.11
C LEU A 119 -14.89 -5.07 25.70
N SER A 120 -15.64 -4.86 24.60
CA SER A 120 -16.03 -3.52 24.17
C SER A 120 -16.98 -2.83 25.15
N ARG A 121 -17.93 -3.59 25.73
CA ARG A 121 -18.83 -3.09 26.78
C ARG A 121 -18.07 -2.78 28.06
N GLU A 122 -17.25 -3.72 28.53
CA GLU A 122 -16.43 -3.53 29.75
C GLU A 122 -15.49 -2.34 29.63
N PHE A 123 -14.89 -2.11 28.45
CA PHE A 123 -14.06 -0.94 28.22
C PHE A 123 -14.87 0.36 28.21
N ALA A 124 -16.07 0.37 27.62
CA ALA A 124 -16.94 1.54 27.63
C ALA A 124 -17.36 1.91 29.07
N ASP A 125 -17.71 0.93 29.89
CA ASP A 125 -18.09 1.17 31.28
C ASP A 125 -16.91 1.63 32.15
N LYS A 126 -15.70 1.12 31.92
CA LYS A 126 -14.47 1.61 32.57
C LYS A 126 -14.09 3.05 32.18
N ASN A 127 -14.50 3.51 31.00
CA ASN A 127 -14.24 4.89 30.54
C ASN A 127 -15.40 5.86 30.83
N LYS A 128 -16.54 5.37 31.34
CA LYS A 128 -17.57 6.25 31.91
C LYS A 128 -17.07 6.75 33.26
N ILE A 129 -16.45 7.92 33.24
CA ILE A 129 -16.18 8.70 34.44
C ILE A 129 -17.54 9.15 34.98
N CYS A 130 -17.88 8.80 36.23
CA CYS A 130 -18.92 9.48 36.97
C CYS A 130 -18.42 10.90 37.29
N ASP A 131 -19.16 11.92 36.87
CA ASP A 131 -19.12 13.24 37.51
C ASP A 131 -19.68 13.14 38.95
#